data_AF-A0A914TPT5-F1
#
_entry.id   AF-A0A914TPT5-F1
#
_cell.length_a   1.000
_cell.length_b   1.000
_cell.length_c   1.000
_cell.angle_alpha   90.00
_cell.angle_beta   90.00
_cell.angle_gamma   90.00
#
_symmetry.space_group_name_H-M   'P 1'
#
loop_
_entity.id
_entity.type
_entity.pdbx_description
1 polymer ?
#
loop_
_entity_poly.entity_id
_entity_poly.type
_entity_poly.pdbx_seq_one_letter_code
_entity_poly.pdbx_strand_id
1 'polypeptide(L)'
;MQECLNKDKTITIGLRQTLKAYNSKKLKWIFLDSSTVSPSAVGQVMGLMATNGTKETKFYVIPDLSTTISKSLNLPKVSAIGFGADCVEHLKEVIETLHPIDIGLKKKAETVEQPSTSSSSPFILPQLEVPKGKTKLSKKQKKKMNAGKKK
;
A
#
# COMPACT_ATOMS: atom_id res chain seq x y z
N MET A 1 -25.27 38.68 -1.08
CA MET A 1 -23.95 38.03 -1.06
C MET A 1 -24.16 36.52 -1.10
N GLN A 2 -24.39 36.00 -2.30
CA GLN A 2 -24.83 34.63 -2.52
C GLN A 2 -23.83 34.00 -3.47
N GLU A 3 -22.95 33.14 -2.96
CA GLU A 3 -22.12 32.29 -3.83
C GLU A 3 -21.73 31.00 -3.09
N CYS A 4 -22.19 29.89 -3.67
CA CYS A 4 -21.61 28.55 -3.60
C CYS A 4 -21.77 27.68 -2.33
N LEU A 5 -22.99 27.51 -1.81
CA LEU A 5 -23.38 26.21 -1.24
C LEU A 5 -23.93 25.31 -2.37
N ASN A 6 -23.06 24.92 -3.30
CA ASN A 6 -23.41 23.92 -4.31
C ASN A 6 -23.57 22.58 -3.58
N LYS A 7 -24.80 22.06 -3.54
CA LYS A 7 -25.18 20.86 -2.78
C LYS A 7 -24.45 19.58 -3.24
N ASP A 8 -23.72 19.64 -4.36
CA ASP A 8 -23.08 18.47 -4.97
C ASP A 8 -21.55 18.52 -4.99
N LYS A 9 -20.92 19.61 -4.52
CA LYS A 9 -19.44 19.69 -4.47
C LYS A 9 -18.91 18.79 -3.35
N THR A 10 -18.37 17.63 -3.73
CA THR A 10 -17.77 16.69 -2.76
C THR A 10 -16.34 17.11 -2.45
N ILE A 11 -16.11 17.70 -1.28
CA ILE A 11 -14.78 18.04 -0.78
C ILE A 11 -14.59 17.36 0.59
N THR A 12 -13.42 16.78 0.81
CA THR A 12 -13.05 16.13 2.07
C THR A 12 -11.73 16.65 2.57
N ILE A 13 -11.63 16.87 3.88
CA ILE A 13 -10.41 17.29 4.56
C ILE A 13 -10.09 16.25 5.64
N GLY A 14 -8.83 15.83 5.68
CA GLY A 14 -8.31 14.84 6.62
C GLY A 14 -8.37 13.41 6.08
N LEU A 15 -7.33 12.65 6.39
CA LEU A 15 -7.08 11.32 5.83
C LEU A 15 -8.27 10.36 5.99
N ARG A 16 -8.89 10.31 7.17
CA ARG A 16 -10.03 9.42 7.44
C ARG A 16 -11.24 9.72 6.54
N GLN A 17 -11.58 11.00 6.37
CA GLN A 17 -12.74 11.40 5.56
C GLN A 17 -12.47 11.19 4.08
N THR A 18 -11.25 11.53 3.63
CA THR A 18 -10.81 11.29 2.27
C THR A 18 -10.85 9.80 1.92
N LEU A 19 -10.35 8.91 2.78
CA LEU A 19 -10.40 7.46 2.55
C LEU A 19 -11.84 6.91 2.54
N LYS A 20 -12.72 7.43 3.42
CA LYS A 20 -14.14 7.03 3.43
C LYS A 20 -14.84 7.42 2.12
N ALA A 21 -14.58 8.63 1.62
CA ALA A 21 -15.15 9.11 0.36
C ALA A 21 -14.52 8.44 -0.87
N TYR A 22 -13.23 8.10 -0.82
CA TYR A 22 -12.54 7.27 -1.81
C TYR A 22 -13.20 5.90 -1.93
N ASN A 23 -13.42 5.20 -0.80
CA ASN A 23 -14.11 3.91 -0.80
C ASN A 23 -15.55 3.98 -1.32
N SER A 24 -16.18 5.15 -1.19
CA SER A 24 -17.51 5.42 -1.74
C SER A 24 -17.49 5.83 -3.22
N LYS A 25 -16.32 5.83 -3.87
CA LYS A 25 -16.09 6.26 -5.27
C LYS A 25 -16.57 7.68 -5.58
N LYS A 26 -16.52 8.58 -4.60
CA LYS A 26 -16.97 9.98 -4.75
C LYS A 26 -15.83 10.95 -5.07
N LEU A 27 -14.59 10.48 -5.05
CA LEU A 27 -13.39 11.31 -5.21
C LEU A 27 -12.67 11.00 -6.51
N LYS A 28 -12.24 12.06 -7.18
CA LYS A 28 -11.49 12.01 -8.43
C LYS A 28 -10.04 12.49 -8.27
N TRP A 29 -9.79 13.38 -7.32
CA TRP A 29 -8.44 13.84 -6.99
C TRP A 29 -8.22 13.75 -5.49
N ILE A 30 -7.07 13.21 -5.09
CA ILE A 30 -6.64 13.09 -3.70
C ILE A 30 -5.25 13.69 -3.58
N PHE A 31 -5.12 14.69 -2.72
CA PHE A 31 -3.87 15.35 -2.39
C PHE A 31 -3.44 14.93 -0.98
N LEU A 32 -2.22 14.45 -0.86
CA LEU A 32 -1.63 13.98 0.40
C LEU A 32 -0.45 14.89 0.75
N ASP A 33 -0.35 15.26 2.02
CA ASP A 33 0.84 15.93 2.51
C ASP A 33 2.00 14.93 2.60
N SER A 34 3.19 15.32 2.18
CA SER A 34 4.38 14.44 2.18
C SER A 34 4.69 13.86 3.56
N SER A 35 4.42 14.62 4.64
CA SER A 35 4.59 14.17 6.02
C SER A 35 3.70 12.98 6.42
N THR A 36 2.61 12.76 5.67
CA THR A 36 1.67 11.65 5.88
C THR A 36 2.13 10.36 5.18
N VAL A 37 2.90 10.52 4.11
CA VAL A 37 3.37 9.43 3.25
C VAL A 37 4.79 9.00 3.64
N SER A 38 5.49 9.82 4.44
CA SER A 38 6.86 9.56 4.92
C SER A 38 7.03 8.29 5.75
N PRO A 39 6.05 7.81 6.56
CA PRO A 39 6.16 6.49 7.17
C PRO A 39 6.08 5.43 6.07
N SER A 40 7.13 4.61 5.94
CA SER A 40 7.31 3.65 4.84
C SER A 40 6.06 2.80 4.55
N ALA A 41 5.40 2.30 5.60
CA ALA A 41 4.20 1.48 5.45
C ALA A 41 2.98 2.26 4.90
N VAL A 42 2.77 3.50 5.36
CA VAL A 42 1.65 4.33 4.89
C VAL A 42 1.88 4.74 3.44
N GLY A 43 3.12 5.10 3.09
CA GLY A 43 3.49 5.39 1.72
C GLY A 43 3.29 4.22 0.77
N GLN A 44 3.65 3.00 1.18
CA GLN A 44 3.42 1.79 0.40
C GLN A 44 1.93 1.52 0.19
N VAL A 45 1.10 1.63 1.23
CA VAL A 45 -0.34 1.40 1.11
C VAL A 45 -0.99 2.45 0.20
N MET A 46 -0.65 3.73 0.36
CA MET A 46 -1.18 4.80 -0.51
C MET A 46 -0.70 4.63 -1.95
N GLY A 47 0.55 4.21 -2.16
CA GLY A 47 1.07 3.86 -3.49
C GLY A 47 0.29 2.71 -4.12
N LEU A 48 0.06 1.63 -3.37
CA LEU A 48 -0.76 0.50 -3.83
C LEU A 48 -2.21 0.89 -4.12
N MET A 49 -2.79 1.78 -3.32
CA MET A 49 -4.14 2.33 -3.56
C MET A 49 -4.19 3.19 -4.81
N ALA A 50 -3.14 3.96 -5.10
CA ALA A 50 -3.02 4.74 -6.33
C ALA A 50 -2.88 3.83 -7.56
N THR A 51 -2.14 2.72 -7.46
CA THR A 51 -1.90 1.82 -8.60
C THR A 51 -3.04 0.83 -8.85
N ASN A 52 -3.59 0.24 -7.79
CA ASN A 52 -4.62 -0.81 -7.88
C ASN A 52 -6.05 -0.27 -7.73
N GLY A 53 -6.18 1.03 -7.43
CA GLY A 53 -7.46 1.69 -7.24
C GLY A 53 -8.28 1.84 -8.52
N THR A 54 -9.42 2.51 -8.38
CA THR A 54 -10.19 3.00 -9.52
C THR A 54 -9.31 3.94 -10.34
N LYS A 55 -9.07 3.61 -11.63
CA LYS A 55 -8.33 4.46 -12.59
C LYS A 55 -8.86 5.89 -12.70
N GLU A 56 -10.06 6.12 -12.19
CA GLU A 56 -10.72 7.41 -12.15
C GLU A 56 -10.14 8.34 -11.08
N THR A 57 -9.56 7.82 -9.99
CA THR A 57 -9.03 8.63 -8.89
C THR A 57 -7.52 8.79 -9.00
N LYS A 58 -7.06 10.04 -9.08
CA LYS A 58 -5.64 10.38 -9.11
C LYS A 58 -5.15 10.79 -7.73
N PHE A 59 -4.00 10.26 -7.33
CA PHE A 59 -3.32 10.63 -6.08
C PHE A 59 -2.15 11.54 -6.38
N TYR A 60 -1.93 12.54 -5.53
CA TYR A 60 -0.84 13.50 -5.61
C TYR A 60 -0.21 13.64 -4.24
N VAL A 61 1.12 13.69 -4.18
CA VAL A 61 1.84 14.07 -2.97
C VAL A 61 2.33 15.50 -3.14
N ILE A 62 1.93 16.38 -2.22
CA ILE A 62 2.35 17.77 -2.21
C ILE A 62 3.17 17.98 -0.93
N PRO A 63 4.43 18.44 -1.05
CA PRO A 63 5.21 18.83 0.12
C PRO A 63 4.59 20.07 0.76
N ASP A 64 4.58 20.13 2.10
CA ASP A 64 4.12 21.29 2.87
C ASP A 64 2.65 21.69 2.60
N LEU A 65 1.83 20.72 2.17
CA LEU A 65 0.40 20.92 1.97
C LEU A 65 -0.26 21.30 3.30
N SER A 66 0.11 20.61 4.37
CA SER A 66 -0.47 20.85 5.70
C SER A 66 -0.15 22.26 6.19
N THR A 67 1.09 22.74 6.05
CA THR A 67 1.51 24.05 6.56
C THR A 67 0.90 25.21 5.77
N THR A 68 0.69 25.02 4.47
CA THR A 68 0.05 26.01 3.60
C THR A 68 -1.44 26.14 3.92
N ILE A 69 -2.15 25.02 4.03
CA ILE A 69 -3.61 25.02 4.16
C ILE A 69 -4.06 25.22 5.61
N SER A 70 -3.30 24.73 6.59
CA SER A 70 -3.58 24.97 8.02
C SER A 70 -3.69 26.46 8.34
N LYS A 71 -2.77 27.28 7.79
CA LYS A 71 -2.77 28.74 7.97
C LYS A 71 -4.00 29.40 7.34
N SER A 72 -4.37 28.98 6.14
CA SER A 72 -5.50 29.57 5.40
C SER A 72 -6.85 29.19 5.99
N LEU A 73 -7.02 27.94 6.44
CA LEU A 73 -8.29 27.40 6.95
C LEU A 73 -8.39 27.40 8.48
N ASN A 74 -7.37 27.91 9.18
CA ASN A 74 -7.25 27.85 10.64
C ASN A 74 -7.45 26.42 11.20
N LEU A 75 -6.86 25.43 10.53
CA LEU A 75 -6.93 24.02 10.91
C LEU A 75 -5.61 23.57 11.55
N PRO A 76 -5.62 22.71 12.58
CA PRO A 76 -4.39 22.33 13.29
C PRO A 76 -3.42 21.51 12.43
N LYS A 77 -3.93 20.62 11.57
CA LYS A 77 -3.14 19.82 10.63
C LYS A 77 -4.02 19.33 9.49
N VAL A 78 -3.51 19.36 8.26
CA VAL A 78 -4.20 18.84 7.08
C VAL A 78 -3.35 17.78 6.40
N SER A 79 -3.64 16.52 6.68
CA SER A 79 -2.89 15.39 6.13
C SER A 79 -3.30 15.01 4.71
N ALA A 80 -4.56 15.21 4.36
CA ALA A 80 -5.11 14.84 3.06
C ALA A 80 -6.28 15.73 2.69
N ILE A 81 -6.50 15.92 1.39
CA ILE A 81 -7.66 16.59 0.82
C ILE A 81 -8.15 15.78 -0.37
N GLY A 82 -9.46 15.57 -0.44
CA GLY A 82 -10.10 14.90 -1.57
C GLY A 82 -11.11 15.80 -2.25
N PHE A 83 -11.10 15.78 -3.59
CA PHE A 83 -12.05 16.50 -4.43
C PHE A 83 -12.79 15.53 -5.34
N GLY A 84 -14.10 15.71 -5.42
CA GLY A 84 -14.98 15.05 -6.38
C GLY A 84 -14.85 15.65 -7.78
N ALA A 85 -15.51 15.00 -8.75
CA ALA A 85 -15.49 15.41 -10.15
C ALA A 85 -16.02 16.84 -10.36
N ASP A 86 -16.88 17.35 -9.49
CA ASP A 86 -17.53 18.65 -9.68
C ASP A 86 -16.64 19.84 -9.29
N CYS A 87 -15.40 19.59 -8.87
CA CYS A 87 -14.43 20.60 -8.45
C CYS A 87 -13.32 20.83 -9.49
N VAL A 88 -13.44 20.29 -10.71
CA VAL A 88 -12.36 20.36 -11.73
C VAL A 88 -11.93 21.79 -12.00
N GLU A 89 -12.90 22.70 -12.16
CA GLU A 89 -12.66 24.07 -12.63
C GLU A 89 -11.68 24.83 -11.74
N HIS A 90 -11.68 24.56 -10.44
CA HIS A 90 -10.77 25.21 -9.48
C HIS A 90 -9.42 24.50 -9.36
N LEU A 91 -9.26 23.34 -9.97
CA LEU A 91 -8.07 22.49 -9.84
C LEU A 91 -7.31 22.30 -11.15
N LYS A 92 -7.81 22.78 -12.30
CA LYS A 92 -7.18 22.53 -13.62
C LYS A 92 -5.70 22.95 -13.63
N GLU A 93 -5.40 24.18 -13.23
CA GLU A 93 -4.04 24.72 -13.20
C GLU A 93 -3.11 23.92 -12.27
N VAL A 94 -3.63 23.50 -11.11
CA VAL A 94 -2.88 22.72 -10.12
C VAL A 94 -2.66 21.28 -10.62
N ILE A 95 -3.63 20.68 -11.30
CA ILE A 95 -3.54 19.32 -11.84
C ILE A 95 -2.59 19.26 -13.03
N GLU A 96 -2.53 20.30 -13.86
CA GLU A 96 -1.65 20.37 -15.03
C GLU A 96 -0.17 20.48 -14.63
N THR A 97 0.12 21.10 -13.48
CA THR A 97 1.48 21.27 -12.96
C THR A 97 1.94 20.08 -12.12
N LEU A 98 1.02 19.26 -11.61
CA LEU A 98 1.33 18.14 -10.73
C LEU A 98 1.32 16.80 -11.47
N HIS A 99 2.36 16.02 -11.25
CA HIS A 99 2.39 14.62 -11.69
C HIS A 99 1.65 13.73 -10.67
N PRO A 100 0.64 12.96 -11.10
CA PRO A 100 0.03 11.97 -10.23
C PRO A 100 1.05 10.90 -9.85
N ILE A 101 0.80 10.20 -8.75
CA ILE A 101 1.55 9.02 -8.33
C ILE A 101 1.21 7.88 -9.29
N ASP A 102 1.86 7.88 -10.45
CA ASP A 102 1.90 6.74 -11.36
C ASP A 102 3.22 6.02 -11.13
N ILE A 103 3.27 5.14 -10.12
CA ILE A 103 4.36 4.17 -10.06
C ILE A 103 4.09 3.20 -11.19
N GLY A 104 4.65 3.49 -12.35
CA GLY A 104 4.61 2.63 -13.52
C GLY A 104 5.06 1.22 -13.14
N LEU A 105 4.10 0.31 -13.01
CA LEU A 105 4.28 -1.07 -13.43
C LEU A 105 4.43 -1.09 -14.96
N LYS A 106 5.45 -0.39 -15.49
CA LYS A 106 6.01 -0.79 -16.78
C LYS A 106 6.56 -2.17 -16.53
N LYS A 107 5.91 -3.15 -17.14
CA LYS A 107 6.32 -4.56 -17.22
C LYS A 107 7.85 -4.63 -17.25
N LYS A 108 8.47 -5.19 -16.20
CA LYS A 108 9.75 -5.88 -16.40
C LYS A 108 9.42 -7.16 -17.17
N ALA A 109 9.34 -7.03 -18.48
CA ALA A 109 9.40 -8.14 -19.41
C ALA A 109 10.57 -7.85 -20.36
N GLU A 110 11.66 -8.58 -20.12
CA GLU A 110 12.67 -9.07 -21.07
C GLU A 110 13.38 -8.08 -22.01
N THR A 111 14.67 -7.90 -21.73
CA THR A 111 15.68 -8.04 -22.79
C THR A 111 16.76 -8.97 -22.24
N VAL A 112 16.73 -10.19 -22.77
CA VAL A 112 17.77 -11.20 -22.65
C VAL A 112 18.93 -10.76 -23.51
N GLU A 113 20.09 -10.49 -22.91
CA GLU A 113 21.39 -10.81 -23.49
C GLU A 113 22.24 -11.47 -22.41
N GLN A 114 22.48 -12.78 -22.55
CA GLN A 114 23.63 -13.51 -22.01
C GLN A 114 24.56 -13.81 -23.20
N PRO A 115 25.90 -14.01 -23.05
CA PRO A 115 26.58 -14.64 -21.90
C PRO A 115 27.89 -13.92 -21.43
N SER A 116 28.40 -14.10 -20.21
CA SER A 116 29.19 -15.27 -19.82
C SER A 116 29.65 -15.24 -18.34
N THR A 117 29.79 -16.45 -17.77
CA THR A 117 30.59 -16.87 -16.60
C THR A 117 30.18 -16.48 -15.16
N SER A 118 29.52 -17.45 -14.51
CA SER A 118 29.83 -18.04 -13.19
C SER A 118 29.86 -17.18 -11.91
N SER A 119 28.81 -17.27 -11.10
CA SER A 119 28.87 -17.95 -9.78
C SER A 119 27.47 -18.06 -9.18
N SER A 120 26.91 -19.27 -9.25
CA SER A 120 25.63 -19.60 -8.63
C SER A 120 25.81 -19.78 -7.13
N SER A 121 25.29 -18.86 -6.32
CA SER A 121 24.90 -19.21 -4.95
C SER A 121 23.44 -19.68 -4.99
N PRO A 122 23.12 -20.92 -4.53
CA PRO A 122 21.74 -21.38 -4.50
C PRO A 122 20.99 -20.64 -3.39
N PHE A 123 19.80 -20.17 -3.74
CA PHE A 123 18.81 -19.64 -2.81
C PHE A 123 18.40 -20.77 -1.85
N ILE A 124 18.83 -20.70 -0.59
CA ILE A 124 18.49 -21.72 0.41
C ILE A 124 17.08 -21.44 0.91
N LEU A 125 16.13 -22.30 0.53
CA LEU A 125 14.81 -22.36 1.15
C LEU A 125 14.98 -22.83 2.61
N PRO A 126 14.50 -22.06 3.61
CA PRO A 126 14.52 -22.54 5.00
C PRO A 126 13.63 -23.77 5.10
N GLN A 127 14.21 -24.90 5.51
CA GLN A 127 13.44 -26.11 5.77
C GLN A 127 12.60 -25.90 7.03
N LEU A 128 11.27 -25.92 6.84
CA LEU A 128 10.30 -26.01 7.93
C LEU A 128 10.50 -27.34 8.66
N GLU A 129 11.18 -27.30 9.81
CA GLU A 129 11.26 -28.46 10.69
C GLU A 129 9.88 -28.77 11.25
N VAL A 130 9.34 -29.92 10.83
CA VAL A 130 8.08 -30.44 11.34
C VAL A 130 8.30 -30.88 12.80
N PRO A 131 7.47 -30.44 13.77
CA PRO A 131 7.67 -30.79 15.17
C PRO A 131 7.61 -32.32 15.37
N LYS A 132 8.71 -32.90 15.87
CA LYS A 132 8.82 -34.32 16.21
C LYS A 132 7.97 -34.62 17.45
N GLY A 133 6.69 -34.92 17.23
CA GLY A 133 5.81 -35.50 18.24
C GLY A 133 6.36 -36.84 18.76
N LYS A 134 6.32 -37.03 20.08
CA LYS A 134 6.76 -38.26 20.77
C LYS A 134 5.97 -39.47 20.27
N THR A 135 6.61 -40.31 19.45
CA THR A 135 6.03 -41.58 18.99
C THR A 135 6.05 -42.60 20.13
N LYS A 136 4.86 -43.03 20.57
CA LYS A 136 4.70 -44.10 21.56
C LYS A 136 5.28 -45.40 21.00
N LEU A 137 6.22 -46.01 21.72
CA LEU A 137 6.80 -47.32 21.41
C LEU A 137 5.70 -48.36 21.20
N SER A 138 5.62 -48.89 19.97
CA SER A 138 4.74 -50.01 19.63
C SER A 138 5.26 -51.30 20.28
N LYS A 139 4.33 -52.11 20.83
CA LYS A 139 4.54 -53.35 21.61
C LYS A 139 5.34 -54.46 20.90
N LYS A 140 5.79 -54.27 19.66
CA LYS A 140 6.51 -55.28 18.86
C LYS A 140 7.99 -55.44 19.22
N GLN A 141 8.61 -54.47 19.91
CA GLN A 141 10.01 -54.59 20.38
C GLN A 141 10.19 -55.27 21.75
N LYS A 142 9.11 -55.46 22.54
CA LYS A 142 9.20 -56.11 23.86
C LYS A 142 9.43 -57.63 23.79
N LYS A 143 9.26 -58.26 22.62
CA LYS A 143 9.36 -59.73 22.46
C LYS A 143 10.75 -60.24 22.05
N LYS A 144 11.71 -59.36 21.73
CA LYS A 144 13.11 -59.76 21.42
C LYS A 144 14.06 -59.69 22.61
N MET A 145 13.63 -59.17 23.77
CA MET A 145 14.49 -59.10 24.98
C MET A 145 14.35 -60.28 25.94
N ASN A 146 13.40 -61.20 25.75
CA ASN A 146 13.20 -62.37 26.63
C ASN A 146 13.65 -63.71 26.04
N ALA A 147 14.34 -63.73 24.90
CA ALA A 147 14.85 -64.96 24.26
C ALA A 147 16.38 -65.13 24.37
N GLY A 148 17.04 -64.42 25.28
CA GLY A 148 18.49 -64.47 25.50
C GLY A 148 18.92 -64.91 26.91
N LYS A 149 18.01 -65.51 27.69
CA LYS A 149 18.30 -66.00 29.06
C LYS A 149 17.80 -67.42 29.26
N LYS A 150 18.36 -68.37 28.49
CA LYS A 150 18.36 -69.81 28.79
C LYS A 150 19.55 -70.48 28.11
N LYS A 151 20.69 -70.51 28.79
CA LYS A 151 21.55 -71.67 29.02
C LYS A 151 22.70 -71.25 29.91
#